data_AF-A0A7C3B6T7-F1
#
_entry.id   AF-A0A7C3B6T7-F1
#
_cell.length_a   1.000
_cell.length_b   1.000
_cell.length_c   1.000
_cell.angle_alpha   90.00
_cell.angle_beta   90.00
_cell.angle_gamma   90.00
#
_symmetry.space_group_name_H-M   'P 1'
#
loop_
_entity.id
_entity.type
_entity.pdbx_description
1 polymer ?
#
loop_
_entity_poly.entity_id
_entity_poly.type
_entity_poly.pdbx_seq_one_letter_code
_entity_poly.pdbx_strand_id
1 'polypeptide(L)'
;MLACAADLLTLFRGLVALWLVWLGATRGASALPMAVTITLIAWVGDSLDGWLARRARRPTLLGRYDFLVDVLLTWGALLYITLSGFLPMWVTAVYTLLAGVAVAALQRKAVLVLFMRPVDLTCGVVALTGAPEVRWMIAATLAGLAVAQRQRLRTRLPRWLCEVAQMLHLSWLVEWIRRHRARR
;
A
#
# COMPACT_ATOMS: atom_id res chain seq x y z
N MET A 1 17.62 13.63 14.35
CA MET A 1 16.39 14.36 13.96
C MET A 1 15.71 13.70 12.77
N LEU A 2 16.33 13.65 11.57
CA LEU A 2 15.67 13.07 10.37
C LEU A 2 15.31 11.56 10.50
N ALA A 3 16.16 10.75 11.14
CA ALA A 3 15.86 9.33 11.38
C ALA A 3 14.66 9.14 12.33
N CYS A 4 14.58 9.92 13.41
CA CYS A 4 13.45 9.91 14.33
C CYS A 4 12.14 10.30 13.64
N ALA A 5 12.18 11.26 12.71
CA ALA A 5 11.00 11.67 11.95
C ALA A 5 10.50 10.52 11.03
N ALA A 6 11.41 9.79 10.39
CA ALA A 6 11.05 8.61 9.59
C ALA A 6 10.47 7.48 10.45
N ASP A 7 11.06 7.24 11.63
CA ASP A 7 10.53 6.25 12.58
C ASP A 7 9.14 6.65 13.10
N LEU A 8 8.90 7.94 13.37
CA LEU A 8 7.60 8.44 13.80
C LEU A 8 6.53 8.31 12.71
N LEU A 9 6.88 8.56 11.44
CA LEU A 9 5.98 8.36 10.31
C LEU A 9 5.63 6.86 10.11
N THR A 10 6.59 5.97 10.34
CA THR A 10 6.35 4.52 10.35
C THR A 10 5.40 4.15 11.48
N LEU A 11 5.65 4.62 12.71
CA LEU A 11 4.76 4.36 13.85
C LEU A 11 3.35 4.91 13.61
N PHE A 12 3.24 6.12 13.05
CA PHE A 12 1.98 6.76 12.70
C PHE A 12 1.14 5.87 11.77
N ARG A 13 1.73 5.29 10.72
CA ARG A 13 1.01 4.37 9.83
C ARG A 13 0.48 3.13 10.57
N GLY A 14 1.27 2.58 11.49
CA GLY A 14 0.82 1.48 12.35
C GLY A 14 -0.38 1.86 13.23
N LEU A 15 -0.35 3.06 13.81
CA LEU A 15 -1.49 3.59 14.59
C LEU A 15 -2.72 3.85 13.73
N VAL A 16 -2.54 4.38 12.52
CA VAL A 16 -3.64 4.57 11.56
C VAL A 16 -4.28 3.23 11.20
N ALA A 17 -3.50 2.17 11.00
CA ALA A 17 -4.03 0.83 10.73
C ALA A 17 -4.99 0.36 11.83
N LEU A 18 -4.58 0.48 13.10
CA LEU A 18 -5.43 0.13 14.25
C LEU A 18 -6.65 1.03 14.36
N TRP A 19 -6.48 2.33 14.10
CA TRP A 19 -7.57 3.29 14.15
C TRP A 19 -8.62 3.05 13.08
N LEU A 20 -8.23 2.63 11.88
CA LEU A 20 -9.14 2.23 10.80
C LEU A 20 -10.01 1.04 11.23
N VAL A 21 -9.44 0.02 11.87
CA VAL A 21 -10.21 -1.12 12.39
C VAL A 21 -11.22 -0.66 13.43
N TRP A 22 -10.79 0.20 14.37
CA TRP A 22 -11.68 0.77 15.38
C TRP A 22 -12.82 1.61 14.77
N LEU A 23 -12.54 2.44 13.76
CA LEU A 23 -13.55 3.20 13.04
C LEU A 23 -14.57 2.29 12.34
N GLY A 24 -14.11 1.22 11.72
CA GLY A 24 -14.98 0.25 11.05
C GLY A 24 -15.93 -0.42 12.04
N ALA A 25 -15.42 -0.82 13.20
CA ALA A 25 -16.21 -1.47 14.25
C ALA A 25 -17.21 -0.53 14.95
N THR A 26 -16.90 0.76 15.10
CA THR A 26 -17.69 1.68 15.95
C THR A 26 -18.54 2.67 15.17
N ARG A 27 -18.08 3.12 14.00
CA ARG A 27 -18.74 4.15 13.18
C ARG A 27 -19.19 3.64 11.81
N GLY A 28 -18.59 2.53 11.35
CA GLY A 28 -18.91 1.89 10.07
C GLY A 28 -18.78 2.84 8.88
N ALA A 29 -19.71 2.72 7.94
CA ALA A 29 -19.71 3.46 6.68
C ALA A 29 -19.75 4.99 6.83
N SER A 30 -20.35 5.51 7.92
CA SER A 30 -20.44 6.96 8.15
C SER A 30 -19.07 7.64 8.32
N ALA A 31 -18.04 6.88 8.72
CA ALA A 31 -16.69 7.36 8.90
C ALA A 31 -15.81 7.28 7.64
N LEU A 32 -16.37 6.87 6.49
CA LEU A 32 -15.60 6.66 5.27
C LEU A 32 -14.78 7.88 4.84
N PRO A 33 -15.30 9.12 4.87
CA PRO A 33 -14.52 10.28 4.45
C PRO A 33 -13.28 10.50 5.35
N MET A 34 -13.45 10.30 6.65
CA MET A 34 -12.37 10.39 7.64
C MET A 34 -11.35 9.26 7.46
N ALA A 35 -11.81 8.02 7.24
CA ALA A 35 -10.96 6.86 6.98
C ALA A 35 -10.11 7.05 5.70
N VAL A 36 -10.70 7.59 4.64
CA VAL A 36 -9.98 7.92 3.40
C VAL A 36 -8.96 9.03 3.67
N THR A 37 -9.37 10.11 4.33
CA THR A 37 -8.50 11.26 4.62
C THR A 37 -7.25 10.85 5.36
N ILE A 38 -7.39 10.09 6.45
CA ILE A 38 -6.23 9.67 7.25
C ILE A 38 -5.34 8.69 6.48
N THR A 39 -5.92 7.83 5.65
CA THR A 39 -5.16 6.89 4.80
C THR A 39 -4.34 7.64 3.76
N LEU A 40 -4.89 8.68 3.13
CA LEU A 40 -4.15 9.53 2.20
C LEU A 40 -3.00 10.27 2.90
N ILE A 41 -3.22 10.80 4.11
CA ILE A 41 -2.17 11.42 4.91
C ILE A 41 -1.05 10.40 5.22
N ALA A 42 -1.42 9.18 5.60
CA ALA A 42 -0.49 8.08 5.84
C ALA A 42 0.35 7.73 4.60
N TRP A 43 -0.26 7.70 3.41
CA TRP A 43 0.44 7.46 2.13
C TRP A 43 1.39 8.59 1.74
N VAL A 44 1.00 9.85 1.99
CA VAL A 44 1.90 10.99 1.77
C VAL A 44 3.08 10.91 2.75
N GLY A 45 2.82 10.52 4.00
CA GLY A 45 3.85 10.26 5.01
C GLY A 45 4.90 9.23 4.59
N ASP A 46 4.48 8.09 4.02
CA ASP A 46 5.40 7.07 3.46
C ASP A 46 6.33 7.63 2.39
N SER A 47 5.80 8.51 1.53
CA SER A 47 6.62 9.12 0.49
C SER A 47 7.70 10.05 1.06
N LEU A 48 7.38 10.71 2.18
CA LEU A 48 8.27 11.62 2.88
C LEU A 48 9.31 10.87 3.71
N ASP A 49 8.95 9.78 4.39
CA ASP A 49 9.89 9.02 5.22
C ASP A 49 11.03 8.43 4.38
N GLY A 50 10.74 7.92 3.18
CA GLY A 50 11.76 7.34 2.33
C GLY A 50 12.74 8.41 1.84
N TRP A 51 12.26 9.64 1.64
CA TRP A 51 13.13 10.77 1.31
C TRP A 51 13.98 11.21 2.51
N LEU A 52 13.40 11.25 3.70
CA LEU A 52 14.09 11.60 4.95
C LEU A 52 15.16 10.56 5.31
N ALA A 53 14.83 9.28 5.21
CA ALA A 53 15.73 8.17 5.50
C ALA A 53 16.95 8.15 4.57
N ARG A 54 16.78 8.46 3.27
CA ARG A 54 17.91 8.57 2.32
C ARG A 54 18.84 9.75 2.62
N ARG A 55 18.34 10.77 3.29
CA ARG A 55 19.12 11.96 3.70
C ARG A 55 19.64 11.86 5.13
N ALA A 56 19.18 10.87 5.88
CA ALA A 56 19.67 10.62 7.23
C ALA A 56 21.07 10.01 7.17
N ARG A 57 22.00 10.55 7.97
CA ARG A 57 23.36 10.01 8.12
C ARG A 57 23.41 8.74 8.97
N ARG A 58 22.29 8.33 9.57
CA ARG A 58 22.17 7.18 10.47
C ARG A 58 21.00 6.29 10.02
N PRO A 59 21.10 4.97 10.19
CA PRO A 59 20.00 4.05 9.90
C PRO A 59 18.80 4.33 10.81
N THR A 60 17.59 4.16 10.27
CA THR A 60 16.32 4.26 11.01
C THR A 60 16.08 2.98 11.83
N LEU A 61 15.52 3.12 13.03
CA LEU A 61 15.30 1.96 13.92
C LEU A 61 14.10 1.12 13.46
N LEU A 62 13.06 1.77 12.97
CA LEU A 62 11.83 1.14 12.48
C LEU A 62 11.85 0.88 10.98
N GLY A 63 12.89 1.31 10.26
CA GLY A 63 13.00 1.10 8.81
C GLY A 63 12.97 -0.37 8.38
N ARG A 64 13.31 -1.31 9.26
CA ARG A 64 13.18 -2.76 8.99
C ARG A 64 11.73 -3.25 9.00
N TYR A 65 10.84 -2.54 9.68
CA TYR A 65 9.41 -2.86 9.81
C TYR A 65 8.53 -2.06 8.86
N ASP A 66 9.09 -1.08 8.14
CA ASP A 66 8.41 -0.23 7.17
C ASP A 66 7.43 -1.01 6.26
N PHE A 67 7.94 -2.06 5.61
CA PHE A 67 7.14 -2.93 4.77
C PHE A 67 6.03 -3.69 5.51
N LEU A 68 6.29 -4.12 6.75
CA LEU A 68 5.27 -4.80 7.56
C LEU A 68 4.17 -3.81 7.97
N VAL A 69 4.54 -2.58 8.29
CA VAL A 69 3.58 -1.53 8.64
C VAL A 69 2.72 -1.14 7.44
N ASP A 70 3.27 -1.09 6.22
CA ASP A 70 2.48 -0.91 5.00
C ASP A 70 1.44 -2.02 4.82
N VAL A 71 1.84 -3.27 5.06
CA VAL A 71 0.93 -4.42 5.00
C VAL A 71 -0.16 -4.27 6.06
N LEU A 72 0.19 -3.88 7.29
CA LEU A 72 -0.77 -3.62 8.35
C LEU A 72 -1.74 -2.50 7.98
N LEU A 73 -1.27 -1.41 7.36
CA LEU A 73 -2.12 -0.32 6.91
C LEU A 73 -3.10 -0.77 5.82
N THR A 74 -2.62 -1.50 4.81
CA THR A 74 -3.45 -2.05 3.74
C THR A 74 -4.50 -3.03 4.28
N TRP A 75 -4.13 -3.93 5.19
CA TRP A 75 -5.09 -4.85 5.83
C TRP A 75 -6.02 -4.14 6.82
N GLY A 76 -5.57 -3.10 7.51
CA GLY A 76 -6.40 -2.25 8.36
C GLY A 76 -7.49 -1.54 7.54
N ALA A 77 -7.16 -1.06 6.34
CA ALA A 77 -8.13 -0.52 5.40
C ALA A 77 -9.11 -1.58 4.88
N LEU A 78 -8.64 -2.79 4.57
CA LEU A 78 -9.50 -3.92 4.19
C LEU A 78 -10.50 -4.26 5.30
N LEU A 79 -10.01 -4.35 6.54
CA LEU A 79 -10.86 -4.61 7.70
C LEU A 79 -11.84 -3.47 7.95
N TYR A 80 -11.43 -2.21 7.77
CA TYR A 80 -12.35 -1.07 7.85
C TYR A 80 -13.52 -1.22 6.87
N ILE A 81 -13.26 -1.46 5.57
CA ILE A 81 -14.34 -1.57 4.58
C ILE A 81 -15.22 -2.81 4.83
N THR A 82 -14.63 -3.87 5.38
CA THR A 82 -15.34 -5.11 5.75
C THR A 82 -16.29 -4.87 6.93
N LEU A 83 -15.76 -4.32 8.03
CA LEU A 83 -16.53 -4.02 9.24
C LEU A 83 -17.59 -2.94 9.00
N SER A 84 -17.34 -2.03 8.05
CA SER A 84 -18.30 -1.00 7.62
C SER A 84 -19.40 -1.53 6.71
N GLY A 85 -19.37 -2.81 6.32
CA GLY A 85 -20.41 -3.45 5.51
C GLY A 85 -20.26 -3.30 4.00
N PHE A 86 -19.16 -2.73 3.50
CA PHE A 86 -18.92 -2.62 2.05
C PHE A 86 -18.45 -3.94 1.43
N LEU A 87 -17.82 -4.81 2.21
CA LEU A 87 -17.35 -6.11 1.78
C LEU A 87 -17.79 -7.17 2.79
N PRO A 88 -18.36 -8.31 2.37
CA PRO A 88 -18.77 -9.36 3.30
C PRO A 88 -17.56 -10.01 3.97
N MET A 89 -17.68 -10.28 5.27
CA MET A 89 -16.59 -10.81 6.11
C MET A 89 -15.97 -12.10 5.55
N TRP A 90 -16.77 -12.98 4.96
CA TRP A 90 -16.26 -14.25 4.41
C TRP A 90 -15.31 -14.03 3.23
N VAL A 91 -15.53 -13.01 2.38
CA VAL A 91 -14.62 -12.68 1.27
C VAL A 91 -13.28 -12.23 1.83
N THR A 92 -13.30 -11.34 2.84
CA THR A 92 -12.09 -10.87 3.51
C THR A 92 -11.33 -12.00 4.19
N ALA A 93 -12.04 -12.92 4.85
CA ALA A 93 -11.44 -14.08 5.51
C ALA A 93 -10.78 -15.03 4.50
N VAL A 94 -11.50 -15.43 3.44
CA VAL A 94 -10.97 -16.31 2.38
C VAL A 94 -9.79 -15.65 1.68
N TYR A 95 -9.89 -14.36 1.32
CA TYR A 95 -8.81 -13.64 0.67
C TYR A 95 -7.57 -13.55 1.55
N THR A 96 -7.74 -13.23 2.85
CA THR A 96 -6.64 -13.16 3.81
C THR A 96 -5.99 -14.52 4.01
N LEU A 97 -6.78 -15.60 4.06
CA LEU A 97 -6.27 -16.96 4.15
C LEU A 97 -5.43 -17.34 2.91
N LEU A 98 -5.95 -17.06 1.72
CA LEU A 98 -5.23 -17.32 0.46
C LEU A 98 -3.92 -16.52 0.40
N ALA A 99 -3.95 -15.24 0.77
CA ALA A 99 -2.76 -14.41 0.86
C ALA A 99 -1.74 -15.00 1.86
N GLY A 100 -2.19 -15.41 3.04
CA GLY A 100 -1.37 -16.02 4.07
C GLY A 100 -0.70 -17.32 3.60
N VAL A 101 -1.47 -18.22 2.98
CA VAL A 101 -0.96 -19.49 2.41
C VAL A 101 0.06 -19.21 1.31
N ALA A 102 -0.23 -18.32 0.37
CA ALA A 102 0.66 -17.99 -0.73
C ALA A 102 1.99 -17.37 -0.24
N VAL A 103 1.91 -16.48 0.76
CA VAL A 103 3.09 -15.87 1.38
C VAL A 103 3.91 -16.91 2.14
N ALA A 104 3.25 -17.81 2.88
CA ALA A 104 3.91 -18.90 3.60
C ALA A 104 4.62 -19.88 2.65
N ALA A 105 3.99 -20.21 1.52
CA ALA A 105 4.54 -21.15 0.54
C ALA A 105 5.71 -20.55 -0.27
N LEU A 106 5.61 -19.29 -0.69
CA LEU A 106 6.58 -18.69 -1.62
C LEU A 106 7.66 -17.86 -0.91
N GLN A 107 7.39 -17.31 0.29
CA GLN A 107 8.33 -16.51 1.08
C GLN A 107 8.96 -15.33 0.30
N ARG A 108 8.25 -14.80 -0.71
CA ARG A 108 8.70 -13.67 -1.53
C ARG A 108 7.90 -12.41 -1.24
N LYS A 109 8.60 -11.28 -1.04
CA LYS A 109 7.98 -9.96 -0.85
C LYS A 109 7.07 -9.57 -2.03
N ALA A 110 7.43 -9.93 -3.26
CA ALA A 110 6.63 -9.61 -4.44
C ALA A 110 5.23 -10.24 -4.41
N VAL A 111 5.08 -11.42 -3.80
CA VAL A 111 3.79 -12.11 -3.63
C VAL A 111 2.90 -11.31 -2.68
N LEU A 112 3.43 -10.85 -1.56
CA LEU A 112 2.65 -10.03 -0.63
C LEU A 112 2.24 -8.70 -1.28
N VAL A 113 3.14 -8.05 -2.04
CA VAL A 113 2.81 -6.85 -2.82
C VAL A 113 1.71 -7.14 -3.84
N LEU A 114 1.72 -8.31 -4.49
CA LEU A 114 0.66 -8.70 -5.41
C LEU A 114 -0.71 -8.79 -4.71
N PHE A 115 -0.78 -9.32 -3.50
CA PHE A 115 -2.03 -9.34 -2.71
C PHE A 115 -2.43 -7.97 -2.15
N MET A 116 -1.49 -7.05 -1.94
CA MET A 116 -1.82 -5.68 -1.52
C MET A 116 -2.56 -4.91 -2.63
N ARG A 117 -2.20 -5.10 -3.91
CA ARG A 117 -2.75 -4.26 -4.99
C ARG A 117 -4.26 -4.40 -5.21
N PRO A 118 -4.86 -5.61 -5.21
CA PRO A 118 -6.31 -5.74 -5.27
C PRO A 118 -7.00 -5.12 -4.06
N VAL A 119 -6.39 -5.17 -2.87
CA VAL A 119 -6.93 -4.52 -1.67
C VAL A 119 -6.93 -3.00 -1.84
N ASP A 120 -5.79 -2.41 -2.21
CA ASP A 120 -5.67 -0.98 -2.47
C ASP A 120 -6.70 -0.52 -3.52
N LEU A 121 -6.86 -1.30 -4.61
CA LEU A 121 -7.83 -1.02 -5.66
C LEU A 121 -9.28 -1.08 -5.15
N THR A 122 -9.61 -2.12 -4.38
CA THR A 122 -10.95 -2.31 -3.82
C THR A 122 -11.30 -1.16 -2.87
N CYS A 123 -10.38 -0.82 -1.95
CA CYS A 123 -10.52 0.33 -1.07
C CYS A 123 -10.66 1.64 -1.86
N GLY A 124 -9.88 1.81 -2.92
CA GLY A 124 -9.97 2.97 -3.82
C GLY A 124 -11.32 3.09 -4.51
N VAL A 125 -11.87 1.99 -5.02
CA VAL A 125 -13.21 1.95 -5.63
C VAL A 125 -14.26 2.32 -4.59
N VAL A 126 -14.24 1.70 -3.40
CA VAL A 126 -15.18 2.01 -2.31
C VAL A 126 -15.10 3.49 -1.91
N ALA A 127 -13.88 4.05 -1.80
CA ALA A 127 -13.69 5.46 -1.47
C ALA A 127 -14.28 6.39 -2.54
N LEU A 128 -14.05 6.08 -3.83
CA LEU A 128 -14.59 6.87 -4.93
C LEU A 128 -16.11 6.77 -5.02
N THR A 129 -16.71 5.60 -4.76
CA THR A 129 -18.16 5.42 -4.85
C THR A 129 -18.88 5.94 -3.61
N GLY A 130 -18.33 5.74 -2.41
CA GLY A 130 -18.99 5.97 -1.14
C GLY A 130 -18.74 7.33 -0.48
N ALA A 131 -17.71 8.07 -0.90
CA ALA A 131 -17.37 9.38 -0.33
C ALA A 131 -17.03 10.40 -1.44
N PRO A 132 -18.04 10.99 -2.12
CA PRO A 132 -17.82 11.88 -3.25
C PRO A 132 -17.01 13.13 -2.89
N GLU A 133 -17.17 13.66 -1.66
CA GLU A 133 -16.47 14.83 -1.14
C GLU A 133 -14.94 14.68 -1.09
N VAL A 134 -14.41 13.45 -0.95
CA VAL A 134 -12.95 13.21 -0.90
C VAL A 134 -12.34 12.82 -2.25
N ARG A 135 -13.14 12.71 -3.34
CA ARG A 135 -12.65 12.31 -4.67
C ARG A 135 -11.54 13.22 -5.19
N TRP A 136 -11.70 14.53 -5.04
CA TRP A 136 -10.69 15.50 -5.46
C TRP A 136 -9.40 15.38 -4.67
N MET A 137 -9.51 15.08 -3.37
CA MET A 137 -8.35 14.83 -2.52
C MET A 137 -7.62 13.56 -2.96
N ILE A 138 -8.33 12.47 -3.24
CA ILE A 138 -7.74 11.25 -3.80
C ILE A 138 -7.00 11.57 -5.11
N ALA A 139 -7.67 12.26 -6.04
CA ALA A 139 -7.08 12.61 -7.34
C ALA A 139 -5.83 13.50 -7.17
N ALA A 140 -5.89 14.51 -6.32
CA ALA A 140 -4.77 15.40 -6.02
C ALA A 140 -3.60 14.65 -5.38
N THR A 141 -3.88 13.78 -4.41
CA THR A 141 -2.84 12.95 -3.77
C THR A 141 -2.20 11.99 -4.78
N LEU A 142 -2.99 11.28 -5.58
CA LEU A 142 -2.46 10.37 -6.60
C LEU A 142 -1.62 11.11 -7.65
N ALA A 143 -2.08 12.28 -8.13
CA ALA A 143 -1.33 13.11 -9.06
C ALA A 143 -0.01 13.61 -8.44
N GLY A 144 -0.06 14.13 -7.21
CA GLY A 144 1.11 14.59 -6.48
C GLY A 144 2.14 13.48 -6.25
N LEU A 145 1.68 12.30 -5.84
CA LEU A 145 2.53 11.12 -5.66
C LEU A 145 3.11 10.62 -6.98
N ALA A 146 2.34 10.62 -8.07
CA ALA A 146 2.83 10.23 -9.39
C ALA A 146 3.94 11.16 -9.88
N VAL A 147 3.81 12.46 -9.65
CA VAL A 147 4.84 13.46 -9.99
C VAL A 147 6.06 13.29 -9.08
N ALA A 148 5.87 13.24 -7.77
CA ALA A 148 6.96 13.14 -6.79
C ALA A 148 7.75 11.82 -6.94
N GLN A 149 7.06 10.72 -7.26
CA GLN A 149 7.67 9.39 -7.37
C GLN A 149 7.93 8.95 -8.83
N ARG A 150 7.81 9.85 -9.82
CA ARG A 150 7.95 9.51 -11.26
C ARG A 150 9.19 8.70 -11.60
N GLN A 151 10.33 9.03 -10.97
CA GLN A 151 11.61 8.37 -11.22
C GLN A 151 11.69 7.00 -10.54
N ARG A 152 11.07 6.86 -9.36
CA ARG A 152 10.96 5.58 -8.64
C ARG A 152 10.04 4.62 -9.38
N LEU A 153 8.92 5.11 -9.90
CA LEU A 153 7.98 4.33 -10.72
C LEU A 153 8.67 3.79 -11.98
N ARG A 154 9.39 4.65 -12.72
CA ARG A 154 10.15 4.25 -13.93
C ARG A 154 11.19 3.15 -13.65
N THR A 155 11.81 3.16 -12.47
CA THR A 155 12.91 2.23 -12.14
C THR A 155 12.43 0.93 -11.49
N ARG A 156 11.46 1.01 -10.56
CA ARG A 156 10.97 -0.13 -9.78
C ARG A 156 9.91 -0.96 -10.49
N LEU A 157 9.01 -0.32 -11.24
CA LEU A 157 7.90 -1.03 -11.89
C LEU A 157 8.38 -2.14 -12.83
N PRO A 158 9.40 -1.92 -13.70
CA PRO A 158 9.89 -3.00 -14.57
C PRO A 158 10.58 -4.13 -13.81
N ARG A 159 11.23 -3.83 -12.68
CA ARG A 159 11.88 -4.86 -11.84
C ARG A 159 10.85 -5.76 -11.19
N TRP A 160 9.80 -5.16 -10.61
CA TRP A 160 8.70 -5.91 -10.02
C TRP A 160 7.97 -6.77 -11.07
N LEU A 161 7.71 -6.22 -12.27
CA LEU A 161 7.12 -6.98 -13.37
C LEU A 161 7.98 -8.17 -13.79
N CYS A 162 9.30 -8.02 -13.88
CA CYS A 162 10.21 -9.12 -14.15
C CYS A 162 10.17 -10.19 -13.04
N GLU A 163 10.17 -9.79 -11.77
CA GLU A 163 10.09 -10.73 -10.64
C GLU A 163 8.79 -11.54 -10.67
N VAL A 164 7.65 -10.88 -10.90
CA VAL A 164 6.34 -11.55 -11.04
C VAL A 164 6.33 -12.48 -12.26
N ALA A 165 6.84 -12.02 -13.40
CA ALA A 165 6.90 -12.83 -14.62
C ALA A 165 7.79 -14.08 -14.45
N GLN A 166 8.91 -13.96 -13.72
CA GLN A 166 9.75 -15.10 -13.38
C GLN A 166 9.03 -16.11 -12.49
N MET A 167 8.24 -15.64 -11.50
CA MET A 167 7.45 -16.52 -10.64
C MET A 167 6.36 -17.27 -11.41
N LEU A 168 5.78 -16.63 -12.43
CA LEU A 168 4.75 -17.24 -13.29
C LEU A 168 5.34 -18.02 -14.48
N HIS A 169 6.67 -18.22 -14.53
CA HIS A 169 7.37 -18.85 -15.65
C HIS A 169 7.08 -18.22 -17.04
N LEU A 170 6.75 -16.93 -17.07
CA LEU A 170 6.44 -16.16 -18.30
C LEU A 170 7.72 -15.60 -18.93
N SER A 171 8.58 -16.50 -19.45
CA SER A 171 9.88 -16.15 -20.06
C SER A 171 9.77 -15.11 -21.18
N TRP A 172 8.71 -15.18 -21.99
CA TRP A 172 8.43 -14.22 -23.08
C TRP A 172 8.31 -12.76 -22.61
N LEU A 173 7.74 -12.52 -21.43
CA LEU A 173 7.48 -11.20 -20.87
C LEU A 173 8.79 -10.62 -20.33
N VAL A 174 9.63 -11.45 -19.70
CA VAL A 174 10.96 -11.07 -19.24
C VAL A 174 11.83 -10.61 -20.41
N GLU A 175 11.82 -11.38 -21.51
CA GLU A 175 12.55 -11.06 -22.74
C GLU A 175 12.06 -9.75 -23.38
N TRP A 176 10.75 -9.54 -23.39
CA TRP A 176 10.12 -8.33 -23.91
C TRP A 176 10.49 -7.08 -23.09
N ILE A 177 10.42 -7.17 -21.75
CA ILE A 177 10.79 -6.08 -20.84
C ILE A 177 12.27 -5.72 -20.99
N ARG A 178 13.16 -6.73 -21.09
CA ARG A 178 14.61 -6.50 -21.29
C ARG A 178 14.90 -5.79 -22.61
N ARG A 179 14.29 -6.24 -23.72
CA ARG A 179 14.48 -5.65 -25.05
C ARG A 179 14.05 -4.19 -25.13
N HIS A 180 12.97 -3.80 -24.46
CA HIS A 180 12.50 -2.41 -24.47
C HIS A 180 13.29 -1.48 -23.53
N ARG A 181 14.08 -2.05 -22.61
CA ARG A 181 14.99 -1.29 -21.75
C ARG A 181 16.32 -0.96 -22.43
N ALA A 182 16.81 -1.82 -23.31
CA ALA A 182 18.08 -1.61 -24.03
C ALA A 182 18.00 -0.50 -25.10
N ARG A 183 16.80 0.03 -25.39
CA ARG A 183 16.55 1.06 -26.40
C ARG A 183 16.27 2.46 -25.82
N ARG A 184 16.43 2.66 -24.50
CA ARG A 184 16.29 3.95 -23.80
C ARG A 184 17.54 4.25 -23.01
#